data_AF-A0A6G6Z1L2-F1
#
_entry.id   AF-A0A6G6Z1L2-F1
#
_cell.length_a   1.000
_cell.length_b   1.000
_cell.length_c   1.000
_cell.angle_alpha   90.00
_cell.angle_beta   90.00
_cell.angle_gamma   90.00
#
_symmetry.space_group_name_H-M   'P 1'
#
loop_
_entity.id
_entity.type
_entity.pdbx_description
1 polymer ?
#
loop_
_entity_poly.entity_id
_entity_poly.type
_entity_poly.pdbx_seq_one_letter_code
_entity_poly.pdbx_strand_id
1 'polypeptide(L)'
;MNREYAERICLQIFDALDAMYKAEMAIAGLGKQERTRFHRSVQEVIADLEDKLLLPICEQYPDLRPPTEEQRPRILCSELTWSEVNLPSSVTEDQLDEVIMSLLNPRWRKVLWFVTIAEERYKELGWTISHEVTAARLKVLSDRDRIEGIGDMRYWGNSEVRLKD
;
A
#
# COMPACT_ATOMS: atom_id res chain seq x y z
N MET A 1 -8.88 0.31 22.33
CA MET A 1 -8.22 -0.70 21.46
C MET A 1 -6.72 -0.54 21.61
N ASN A 2 -5.89 -1.57 21.41
CA ASN A 2 -4.42 -1.39 21.32
C ASN A 2 -4.01 -1.24 19.85
N ARG A 3 -2.81 -0.69 19.60
CA ARG A 3 -2.36 -0.36 18.23
C ARG A 3 -2.25 -1.60 17.34
N GLU A 4 -1.71 -2.71 17.87
CA GLU A 4 -1.55 -3.95 17.10
C GLU A 4 -2.91 -4.55 16.68
N TYR A 5 -3.92 -4.45 17.55
CA TYR A 5 -5.28 -4.86 17.21
C TYR A 5 -5.91 -3.90 16.20
N ALA A 6 -5.70 -2.58 16.34
CA ALA A 6 -6.15 -1.58 15.36
C ALA A 6 -5.59 -1.86 13.97
N GLU A 7 -4.28 -2.10 13.88
CA GLU A 7 -3.59 -2.44 12.64
C GLU A 7 -4.17 -3.71 12.00
N ARG A 8 -4.49 -4.72 12.80
CA ARG A 8 -5.16 -5.94 12.31
C ARG A 8 -6.53 -5.65 11.71
N ILE A 9 -7.34 -4.82 12.37
CA ILE A 9 -8.67 -4.48 11.88
C ILE A 9 -8.57 -3.63 10.60
N CYS A 10 -7.67 -2.64 10.55
CA CYS A 10 -7.46 -1.84 9.33
C CYS A 10 -7.10 -2.71 8.12
N LEU A 11 -6.21 -3.68 8.28
CA LEU A 11 -5.85 -4.60 7.18
C LEU A 11 -7.05 -5.40 6.68
N GLN A 12 -7.89 -5.92 7.59
CA GLN A 12 -9.11 -6.64 7.20
C GLN A 12 -10.13 -5.74 6.50
N ILE A 13 -10.23 -4.47 6.92
CA ILE A 13 -11.07 -3.48 6.25
C ILE A 13 -10.53 -3.19 4.85
N PHE A 14 -9.20 -3.06 4.68
CA PHE A 14 -8.60 -2.84 3.36
C PHE A 14 -8.83 -4.02 2.42
N ASP A 15 -8.72 -5.27 2.89
CA ASP A 15 -9.02 -6.46 2.08
C ASP A 15 -10.49 -6.47 1.64
N ALA A 16 -11.41 -6.10 2.54
CA ALA A 16 -12.83 -5.98 2.21
C ALA A 16 -13.10 -4.87 1.19
N LEU A 17 -12.49 -3.70 1.36
CA LEU A 17 -12.61 -2.58 0.42
C LEU A 17 -12.07 -2.96 -0.98
N ASP A 18 -10.92 -3.62 -1.07
CA ASP A 18 -10.36 -4.10 -2.34
C ASP A 18 -11.31 -5.07 -3.06
N ALA A 19 -11.91 -6.01 -2.32
CA ALA A 19 -12.91 -6.92 -2.87
C ALA A 19 -14.17 -6.17 -3.36
N MET A 20 -14.60 -5.14 -2.64
CA MET A 20 -15.77 -4.33 -3.00
C MET A 20 -15.50 -3.47 -4.23
N TYR A 21 -14.33 -2.85 -4.37
CA TYR A 21 -13.94 -2.12 -5.58
C TYR A 21 -13.83 -3.05 -6.80
N LYS A 22 -13.32 -4.28 -6.63
CA LYS A 22 -13.33 -5.28 -7.70
C LYS A 22 -14.76 -5.65 -8.13
N ALA A 23 -15.66 -5.82 -7.16
CA ALA A 23 -17.08 -6.07 -7.45
C ALA A 23 -17.71 -4.88 -8.19
N GLU A 24 -17.40 -3.65 -7.79
CA GLU A 24 -17.83 -2.44 -8.49
C GLU A 24 -17.35 -2.38 -9.95
N MET A 25 -16.08 -2.70 -10.20
CA MET A 25 -15.56 -2.78 -11.57
C MET A 25 -16.32 -3.81 -12.42
N ALA A 26 -16.66 -4.97 -11.86
CA ALA A 26 -17.45 -5.97 -12.56
C ALA A 26 -18.90 -5.49 -12.85
N ILE A 27 -19.49 -4.70 -11.95
CA ILE A 27 -20.81 -4.08 -12.12
C ILE A 27 -20.84 -3.15 -13.34
N ALA A 28 -19.71 -2.52 -13.71
CA ALA A 28 -19.63 -1.65 -14.88
C ALA A 28 -19.99 -2.37 -16.20
N GLY A 29 -19.82 -3.70 -16.26
CA GLY A 29 -20.19 -4.53 -17.40
C GLY A 29 -21.67 -4.88 -17.51
N LEU A 30 -22.51 -4.49 -16.54
CA LEU A 30 -23.94 -4.79 -16.53
C LEU A 30 -24.77 -3.81 -17.38
N GLY A 31 -26.01 -4.22 -17.69
CA GLY A 31 -27.03 -3.35 -18.26
C GLY A 31 -27.30 -2.11 -17.39
N LYS A 32 -27.69 -0.99 -18.00
CA LYS A 32 -27.75 0.33 -17.36
C LYS A 32 -28.58 0.33 -16.07
N GLN A 33 -29.70 -0.39 -16.03
CA GLN A 33 -30.63 -0.37 -14.90
C GLN A 33 -30.12 -1.21 -13.73
N GLU A 34 -29.63 -2.42 -14.00
CA GLU A 34 -29.00 -3.32 -13.02
C GLU A 34 -27.73 -2.69 -12.45
N ARG A 35 -26.92 -2.06 -13.32
CA ARG A 35 -25.71 -1.32 -12.94
C ARG A 35 -26.02 -0.24 -11.91
N THR A 36 -26.98 0.65 -12.18
CA THR A 36 -27.28 1.78 -11.29
C THR A 36 -27.76 1.32 -9.92
N ARG A 37 -28.61 0.30 -9.86
CA ARG A 37 -29.12 -0.21 -8.57
C ARG A 37 -28.02 -0.90 -7.77
N PHE A 38 -27.25 -1.78 -8.41
CA PHE A 38 -26.25 -2.58 -7.71
C PHE A 38 -25.04 -1.72 -7.29
N HIS A 39 -24.59 -0.82 -8.16
CA HIS A 39 -23.51 0.13 -7.85
C HIS A 39 -23.83 0.97 -6.61
N ARG A 40 -25.08 1.47 -6.46
CA ARG A 40 -25.48 2.23 -5.26
C ARG A 40 -25.32 1.41 -3.98
N SER A 41 -25.81 0.18 -3.96
CA SER A 41 -25.72 -0.67 -2.77
C SER A 41 -24.28 -1.03 -2.42
N VAL A 42 -23.41 -1.23 -3.41
CA VAL A 42 -21.98 -1.46 -3.18
C VAL A 42 -21.30 -0.21 -2.61
N GLN A 43 -21.59 0.96 -3.17
CA GLN A 43 -21.08 2.24 -2.69
C GLN A 43 -21.52 2.56 -1.24
N GLU A 44 -22.75 2.23 -0.86
CA GLU A 44 -23.23 2.39 0.52
C GLU A 44 -22.42 1.54 1.51
N VAL A 45 -22.08 0.31 1.15
CA VAL A 45 -21.26 -0.57 2.01
C VAL A 45 -19.81 -0.08 2.05
N ILE A 46 -19.25 0.38 0.94
CA ILE A 46 -17.91 0.99 0.90
C ILE A 46 -17.86 2.20 1.85
N ALA A 47 -18.82 3.11 1.74
CA ALA A 47 -18.90 4.29 2.60
C ALA A 47 -19.02 3.91 4.09
N ASP A 48 -19.81 2.89 4.43
CA ASP A 48 -19.92 2.41 5.80
C ASP A 48 -18.61 1.82 6.34
N LEU A 49 -17.87 1.07 5.52
CA LEU A 49 -16.56 0.55 5.89
C LEU A 49 -15.53 1.68 6.10
N GLU A 50 -15.55 2.71 5.25
CA GLU A 50 -14.64 3.86 5.34
C GLU A 50 -14.99 4.79 6.51
N ASP A 51 -16.23 5.29 6.57
CA ASP A 51 -16.63 6.33 7.51
C ASP A 51 -16.90 5.81 8.91
N LYS A 52 -17.47 4.61 9.05
CA LYS A 52 -17.92 4.09 10.35
C LYS A 52 -16.93 3.15 11.01
N LEU A 53 -16.04 2.54 10.23
CA LEU A 53 -15.07 1.58 10.76
C LEU A 53 -13.63 2.07 10.61
N LEU A 54 -13.21 2.45 9.41
CA LEU A 54 -11.82 2.84 9.18
C LEU A 54 -11.49 4.19 9.81
N LEU A 55 -12.29 5.23 9.53
CA LEU A 55 -12.03 6.59 9.98
C LEU A 55 -11.87 6.69 11.50
N PRO A 56 -12.75 6.11 12.35
CA PRO A 56 -12.59 6.17 13.81
C PRO A 56 -11.32 5.48 14.33
N ILE A 57 -10.82 4.47 13.61
CA ILE A 57 -9.57 3.79 13.97
C ILE A 57 -8.39 4.67 13.60
N CYS A 58 -8.42 5.28 12.41
CA CYS A 58 -7.38 6.19 11.94
C CYS A 58 -7.36 7.51 12.75
N GLU A 59 -8.48 7.97 13.29
CA GLU A 59 -8.50 9.11 14.22
C GLU A 59 -7.76 8.79 15.53
N GLN A 60 -7.85 7.55 16.01
CA GLN A 60 -7.11 7.09 17.20
C GLN A 60 -5.64 6.77 16.89
N TYR A 61 -5.36 6.30 15.68
CA TYR A 61 -4.03 5.92 15.19
C TYR A 61 -3.78 6.51 13.80
N PRO A 62 -3.39 7.81 13.72
CA PRO A 62 -3.25 8.52 12.45
C PRO A 62 -2.26 7.88 11.47
N ASP A 63 -1.24 7.19 11.98
CA ASP A 63 -0.25 6.44 11.22
C ASP A 63 -0.82 5.22 10.49
N LEU A 64 -2.04 4.78 10.84
CA LEU A 64 -2.74 3.70 10.15
C LEU A 64 -3.66 4.20 9.03
N ARG A 65 -3.79 5.52 8.83
CA ARG A 65 -4.62 6.09 7.77
C ARG A 65 -4.06 5.66 6.40
N PRO A 66 -4.89 5.14 5.49
CA PRO A 66 -4.41 4.87 4.14
C PRO A 66 -4.00 6.18 3.48
N PRO A 67 -2.96 6.16 2.63
CA PRO A 67 -2.61 7.32 1.84
C PRO A 67 -3.78 7.76 0.95
N THR A 68 -4.04 9.06 0.95
CA THR A 68 -5.00 9.72 0.07
C THR A 68 -4.58 9.57 -1.40
N GLU A 69 -5.53 9.75 -2.32
CA GLU A 69 -5.25 9.74 -3.77
C GLU A 69 -4.14 10.71 -4.19
N GLU A 70 -3.98 11.84 -3.48
CA GLU A 70 -2.90 12.79 -3.74
C GLU A 70 -1.53 12.29 -3.27
N GLN A 71 -1.49 11.46 -2.23
CA GLN A 71 -0.29 10.80 -1.72
C GLN A 71 0.09 9.57 -2.56
N ARG A 72 -0.89 8.93 -3.21
CA ARG A 72 -0.63 7.75 -4.04
C ARG A 72 0.27 8.11 -5.23
N PRO A 73 1.25 7.26 -5.57
CA PRO A 73 2.06 7.44 -6.77
C PRO A 73 1.17 7.52 -8.02
N ARG A 74 1.37 8.56 -8.84
CA ARG A 74 0.78 8.61 -10.19
C ARG A 74 1.32 7.51 -11.10
N ILE A 75 2.51 7.00 -10.77
CA ILE A 75 3.21 5.92 -11.45
C ILE A 75 2.92 4.62 -10.70
N LEU A 76 2.17 3.70 -11.33
CA LEU A 76 1.78 2.42 -10.72
C LEU A 76 2.71 1.25 -11.12
N CYS A 77 3.79 1.56 -11.83
CA CYS A 77 4.74 0.59 -12.37
C CYS A 77 6.10 1.23 -12.55
N SER A 78 7.18 0.47 -12.35
CA SER A 78 8.52 0.98 -12.65
C SER A 78 9.42 -0.13 -13.20
N GLU A 79 10.22 0.24 -14.19
CA GLU A 79 11.29 -0.59 -14.76
C GLU A 79 12.66 -0.26 -14.14
N LEU A 80 12.72 0.72 -13.22
CA LEU A 80 13.95 1.15 -12.57
C LEU A 80 14.62 -0.03 -11.85
N THR A 81 15.87 -0.30 -12.20
CA THR A 81 16.68 -1.32 -11.54
C THR A 81 17.55 -0.71 -10.45
N TRP A 82 17.92 -1.51 -9.44
CA TRP A 82 18.74 -1.01 -8.33
C TRP A 82 20.11 -0.47 -8.79
N SER A 83 20.68 -1.04 -9.85
CA SER A 83 21.94 -0.55 -10.43
C SER A 83 21.86 0.86 -11.03
N GLU A 84 20.65 1.34 -11.33
CA GLU A 84 20.41 2.69 -11.88
C GLU A 84 20.07 3.71 -10.77
N VAL A 85 19.85 3.24 -9.54
CA VAL A 85 19.50 4.10 -8.40
C VAL A 85 20.72 4.86 -7.92
N ASN A 86 20.58 6.18 -7.82
CA ASN A 86 21.51 7.04 -7.10
C ASN A 86 20.85 7.51 -5.81
N LEU A 87 21.28 6.96 -4.66
CA LEU A 87 20.80 7.41 -3.36
C LEU A 87 21.35 8.81 -3.03
N PRO A 88 20.62 9.60 -2.24
CA PRO A 88 21.17 10.81 -1.64
C PRO A 88 22.46 10.49 -0.88
N SER A 89 23.47 11.36 -0.95
CA SER A 89 24.77 11.14 -0.30
C SER A 89 24.70 10.99 1.22
N SER A 90 23.60 11.44 1.84
CA SER A 90 23.32 11.32 3.27
C SER A 90 22.69 9.98 3.67
N VAL A 91 22.39 9.08 2.73
CA VAL A 91 21.66 7.82 2.98
C VAL A 91 22.46 6.64 2.44
N THR A 92 22.72 5.66 3.30
CA THR A 92 23.33 4.39 2.88
C THR A 92 22.27 3.35 2.52
N GLU A 93 22.65 2.31 1.78
CA GLU A 93 21.74 1.19 1.48
C GLU A 93 21.23 0.51 2.75
N ASP A 94 22.08 0.35 3.76
CA ASP A 94 21.73 -0.31 5.02
C ASP A 94 20.71 0.51 5.82
N GLN A 95 20.85 1.84 5.85
CA GLN A 95 19.88 2.73 6.49
C GLN A 95 18.53 2.67 5.80
N LEU A 96 18.51 2.62 4.46
CA LEU A 96 17.28 2.44 3.70
C LEU A 96 16.63 1.08 4.02
N ASP A 97 17.41 0.01 4.05
CA ASP A 97 16.93 -1.32 4.40
C ASP A 97 16.34 -1.35 5.81
N GLU A 98 16.98 -0.74 6.80
CA GLU A 98 16.46 -0.64 8.17
C GLU A 98 15.09 0.02 8.21
N VAL A 99 14.92 1.14 7.50
CA VAL A 99 13.62 1.83 7.43
C VAL A 99 12.58 0.95 6.72
N ILE A 100 12.91 0.35 5.57
CA ILE A 100 12.01 -0.55 4.85
C ILE A 100 11.56 -1.72 5.73
N MET A 101 12.51 -2.39 6.39
CA MET A 101 12.21 -3.53 7.27
C MET A 101 11.37 -3.12 8.47
N SER A 102 11.56 -1.92 9.02
CA SER A 102 10.75 -1.41 10.13
C SER A 102 9.27 -1.16 9.75
N LEU A 103 8.99 -0.93 8.46
CA LEU A 103 7.65 -0.68 7.94
C LEU A 103 6.93 -1.95 7.46
N LEU A 104 7.70 -3.00 7.18
CA LEU A 104 7.18 -4.30 6.77
C LEU A 104 6.57 -5.05 7.96
N ASN A 105 5.53 -5.82 7.68
CA ASN A 105 4.83 -6.66 8.64
C ASN A 105 4.80 -8.10 8.09
N PRO A 106 4.75 -9.15 8.94
CA PRO A 106 4.52 -10.54 8.50
C PRO A 106 3.22 -10.79 7.70
N ARG A 107 2.33 -9.80 7.61
CA ARG A 107 1.12 -9.84 6.77
C ARG A 107 1.36 -9.22 5.40
N TRP A 108 0.73 -9.81 4.38
CA TRP A 108 0.69 -9.26 3.03
C TRP A 108 0.12 -7.84 3.01
N ARG A 109 0.81 -6.94 2.32
CA ARG A 109 0.40 -5.56 2.08
C ARG A 109 0.59 -5.22 0.61
N LYS A 110 -0.30 -4.42 0.01
CA LYS A 110 -0.13 -3.93 -1.36
C LYS A 110 1.19 -3.16 -1.50
N VAL A 111 1.97 -3.45 -2.55
CA VAL A 111 3.21 -2.75 -2.86
C VAL A 111 2.95 -1.25 -3.03
N LEU A 112 1.87 -0.88 -3.75
CA LEU A 112 1.45 0.51 -3.91
C LEU A 112 1.29 1.25 -2.56
N TRP A 113 0.63 0.60 -1.60
CA TRP A 113 0.40 1.17 -0.29
C TRP A 113 1.71 1.29 0.50
N PHE A 114 2.55 0.24 0.45
CA PHE A 114 3.84 0.22 1.11
C PHE A 114 4.76 1.34 0.63
N VAL A 115 4.94 1.49 -0.69
CA VAL A 115 5.86 2.50 -1.23
C VAL A 115 5.42 3.92 -0.86
N THR A 116 4.10 4.15 -0.78
CA THR A 116 3.56 5.46 -0.39
C THR A 116 3.89 5.82 1.06
N ILE A 117 3.68 4.88 1.99
CA ILE A 117 4.00 5.10 3.41
C ILE A 117 5.50 5.20 3.62
N ALA A 118 6.29 4.43 2.87
CA ALA A 118 7.73 4.54 2.92
C ALA A 118 8.20 5.94 2.50
N GLU A 119 7.62 6.52 1.43
CA GLU A 119 7.95 7.88 0.99
C GLU A 119 7.63 8.93 2.06
N GLU A 120 6.47 8.82 2.73
CA GLU A 120 6.13 9.71 3.85
C GLU A 120 7.15 9.60 4.98
N ARG A 121 7.55 8.37 5.33
CA ARG A 121 8.56 8.16 6.35
C ARG A 121 9.92 8.73 5.95
N TYR A 122 10.31 8.64 4.68
CA TYR A 122 11.54 9.26 4.18
C TYR A 122 11.48 10.78 4.25
N LYS A 123 10.34 11.40 3.93
CA LYS A 123 10.14 12.85 4.06
C LYS A 123 10.31 13.32 5.51
N GLU A 124 9.79 12.57 6.48
CA GLU A 124 10.00 12.86 7.91
C GLU A 124 11.47 12.77 8.34
N LEU A 125 12.25 11.89 7.70
CA LEU A 125 13.69 11.75 7.90
C LEU A 125 14.53 12.76 7.08
N GLY A 126 13.87 13.61 6.29
CA GLY A 126 14.53 14.58 5.41
C GLY A 126 15.18 13.97 4.17
N TRP A 127 14.75 12.78 3.75
CA TRP A 127 15.29 12.05 2.62
C TRP A 127 14.43 12.26 1.36
N THR A 128 15.08 12.46 0.22
CA THR A 128 14.43 12.54 -1.09
C THR A 128 14.56 11.20 -1.82
N ILE A 129 13.72 10.25 -1.46
CA ILE A 129 13.69 8.91 -2.04
C ILE A 129 12.31 8.69 -2.66
N SER A 130 12.26 8.32 -3.94
CA SER A 130 11.00 8.15 -4.66
C SER A 130 10.39 6.76 -4.45
N HIS A 131 9.12 6.63 -4.87
CA HIS A 131 8.41 5.36 -4.91
C HIS A 131 9.13 4.29 -5.75
N GLU A 132 9.67 4.67 -6.90
CA GLU A 132 10.40 3.79 -7.82
C GLU A 132 11.69 3.27 -7.19
N VAL A 133 12.43 4.13 -6.48
CA VAL A 133 13.64 3.70 -5.76
C VAL A 133 13.29 2.67 -4.69
N THR A 134 12.19 2.88 -3.97
CA THR A 134 11.69 1.93 -2.98
C THR A 134 11.29 0.61 -3.61
N ALA A 135 10.53 0.65 -4.72
CA ALA A 135 10.13 -0.53 -5.48
C ALA A 135 11.35 -1.32 -6.01
N ALA A 136 12.35 -0.62 -6.54
CA ALA A 136 13.60 -1.23 -6.99
C ALA A 136 14.33 -1.90 -5.81
N ARG A 137 14.32 -1.29 -4.62
CA ARG A 137 14.95 -1.88 -3.43
C ARG A 137 14.20 -3.10 -2.91
N LEU A 138 12.87 -3.07 -2.89
CA LEU A 138 12.04 -4.23 -2.53
C LEU A 138 12.36 -5.44 -3.43
N LYS A 139 12.61 -5.20 -4.73
CA LYS A 139 13.08 -6.24 -5.65
C LYS A 139 14.38 -6.88 -5.21
N VAL A 140 15.39 -6.09 -4.90
CA VAL A 140 16.67 -6.61 -4.40
C VAL A 140 16.50 -7.39 -3.09
N LEU A 141 15.67 -6.89 -2.17
CA LEU A 141 15.41 -7.55 -0.89
C LEU A 141 14.69 -8.90 -1.08
N SER A 142 13.76 -8.97 -2.03
CA SER A 142 13.08 -10.21 -2.40
C SER A 142 14.05 -11.19 -3.09
N ASP A 143 14.85 -10.72 -4.03
CA ASP A 143 15.84 -11.55 -4.75
C ASP A 143 16.92 -12.10 -3.80
N ARG A 144 17.24 -11.36 -2.74
CA ARG A 144 18.13 -11.78 -1.64
C ARG A 144 17.41 -12.57 -0.55
N ASP A 145 16.16 -12.92 -0.76
CA ASP A 145 15.39 -13.77 0.15
C ASP A 145 15.19 -13.16 1.56
N ARG A 146 15.25 -11.83 1.69
CA ARG A 146 15.09 -11.09 2.96
C ARG A 146 13.63 -10.73 3.28
N ILE A 147 12.78 -10.67 2.26
CA ILE A 147 11.34 -10.41 2.36
C ILE A 147 10.61 -11.46 1.53
N GLU A 148 9.32 -11.65 1.78
CA GLU A 148 8.55 -12.65 1.04
C GLU A 148 7.71 -11.98 -0.03
N GLY A 149 8.10 -12.22 -1.29
CA GLY A 149 7.35 -11.88 -2.49
C GLY A 149 7.13 -10.37 -2.68
N ILE A 150 7.06 -9.96 -3.94
CA ILE A 150 6.68 -8.58 -4.30
C ILE A 150 5.72 -8.55 -5.50
N GLY A 151 5.23 -9.72 -5.94
CA GLY A 151 4.40 -9.84 -7.14
C GLY A 151 5.08 -9.36 -8.42
N ASP A 152 4.26 -8.92 -9.38
CA ASP A 152 4.72 -8.30 -10.63
C ASP A 152 4.94 -6.79 -10.42
N MET A 153 6.20 -6.36 -10.42
CA MET A 153 6.58 -4.96 -10.19
C MET A 153 6.21 -4.02 -11.36
N ARG A 154 5.68 -4.56 -12.46
CA ARG A 154 5.01 -3.78 -13.51
C ARG A 154 3.59 -3.36 -13.12
N TYR A 155 3.04 -3.85 -12.01
CA TYR A 155 1.70 -3.52 -11.53
C TYR A 155 1.65 -3.48 -10.00
N TRP A 156 2.09 -2.37 -9.39
CA TRP A 156 2.19 -2.24 -7.93
C TRP A 156 0.86 -2.39 -7.19
N GLY A 157 -0.25 -1.99 -7.80
CA GLY A 157 -1.59 -2.11 -7.21
C GLY A 157 -2.09 -3.56 -7.08
N ASN A 158 -1.57 -4.47 -7.90
CA ASN A 158 -1.93 -5.89 -7.89
C ASN A 158 -0.89 -6.76 -7.18
N SER A 159 0.16 -6.14 -6.68
CA SER A 159 1.33 -6.80 -6.11
C SER A 159 1.36 -6.61 -4.59
N GLU A 160 1.90 -7.59 -3.89
CA GLU A 160 1.91 -7.62 -2.43
C GLU A 160 3.29 -7.98 -1.89
N VAL A 161 3.61 -7.47 -0.71
CA VAL A 161 4.88 -7.63 -0.01
C VAL A 161 4.64 -7.90 1.47
N ARG A 162 5.49 -8.73 2.08
CA ARG A 162 5.53 -8.93 3.54
C ARG A 162 6.94 -9.22 4.05
N LEU A 163 7.13 -9.05 5.35
CA LEU A 163 8.30 -9.58 6.05
C LEU A 163 8.20 -11.11 6.13
N LYS A 164 9.34 -11.79 6.07
CA LYS A 164 9.39 -13.23 6.38
C LYS A 164 9.16 -13.49 7.86
N ASP A 165 8.57 -14.64 8.14
CA ASP A 165 8.41 -15.18 9.50
C ASP A 165 9.77 -15.58 10.12
#